data_AF-A0A972NGF3-F1
#
_entry.id   AF-A0A972NGF3-F1
#
_cell.length_a   1.000
_cell.length_b   1.000
_cell.length_c   1.000
_cell.angle_alpha   90.00
_cell.angle_beta   90.00
_cell.angle_gamma   90.00
#
_symmetry.space_group_name_H-M   'P 1'
#
loop_
_entity.id
_entity.type
_entity.pdbx_description
1 polymer ?
#
loop_
_entity_poly.entity_id
_entity_poly.type
_entity_poly.pdbx_seq_one_letter_code
_entity_poly.pdbx_strand_id
1 'polypeptide(L)'
;MREKDLKKLELDKILQRVKLYASSPATEDYADRQRPHRSEIKVREEVRDTETFLKLLQSGVNFPIGSFADIKPHLKRSKIEGAILSVKELFEILKVITTLRVVKDYLKRLSKEYPNLQKFAKEIGTFKEVESELRHA
;
A
#
# COMPACT_ATOMS: atom_id res chain seq x y z
N MET A 1 -16.90 -18.70 -1.39
CA MET A 1 -17.77 -18.69 -0.18
C MET A 1 -18.96 -17.79 -0.52
N ARG A 2 -20.18 -18.04 -0.05
CA ARG A 2 -21.33 -17.19 -0.41
C ARG A 2 -21.34 -15.95 0.50
N GLU A 3 -21.86 -14.83 0.02
CA GLU A 3 -21.93 -13.57 0.80
C GLU A 3 -22.66 -13.75 2.15
N LYS A 4 -23.73 -14.55 2.17
CA LYS A 4 -24.46 -14.87 3.42
C LYS A 4 -23.59 -15.58 4.48
N ASP A 5 -22.62 -16.37 4.04
CA ASP A 5 -21.72 -17.10 4.94
C ASP A 5 -20.70 -16.10 5.53
N LEU A 6 -20.17 -15.16 4.72
CA LEU A 6 -19.26 -14.10 5.18
C LEU A 6 -19.93 -13.16 6.19
N LYS A 7 -21.19 -12.80 5.97
CA LYS A 7 -21.97 -11.98 6.91
C LYS A 7 -22.21 -12.69 8.24
N LYS A 8 -22.46 -14.01 8.22
CA LYS A 8 -22.58 -14.81 9.46
C LYS A 8 -21.27 -14.90 10.24
N LEU A 9 -20.14 -14.89 9.54
CA LEU A 9 -18.80 -14.82 10.15
C LEU A 9 -18.39 -13.40 10.56
N GLU A 10 -19.27 -12.41 10.34
CA GLU A 10 -19.03 -11.01 10.66
C GLU A 10 -17.74 -10.44 10.04
N LEU A 11 -17.38 -10.92 8.84
CA LEU A 11 -16.17 -10.46 8.15
C LEU A 11 -16.17 -8.93 7.97
N ASP A 12 -17.33 -8.35 7.68
CA ASP A 12 -17.52 -6.90 7.58
C ASP A 12 -17.08 -6.16 8.84
N LYS A 13 -17.43 -6.67 10.03
CA LYS A 13 -17.02 -6.07 11.31
C LYS A 13 -15.52 -6.19 11.54
N ILE A 14 -14.92 -7.32 11.15
CA ILE A 14 -13.47 -7.52 11.23
C ILE A 14 -12.75 -6.50 10.34
N LEU A 15 -13.18 -6.36 9.09
CA LEU A 15 -12.58 -5.41 8.15
C LEU A 15 -12.78 -3.96 8.62
N GLN A 16 -13.93 -3.62 9.19
CA GLN A 16 -14.15 -2.31 9.82
C GLN A 16 -13.13 -2.02 10.93
N ARG A 17 -12.81 -3.00 11.78
CA ARG A 17 -11.77 -2.83 12.82
C ARG A 17 -10.37 -2.67 12.23
N VAL A 18 -10.04 -3.42 11.18
CA VAL A 18 -8.75 -3.29 10.47
C VAL A 18 -8.61 -1.89 9.87
N LYS A 19 -9.69 -1.34 9.30
CA LYS A 19 -9.70 0.00 8.70
C LYS A 19 -9.41 1.13 9.69
N LEU A 20 -9.65 0.94 11.00
CA LEU A 20 -9.25 1.93 12.02
C LEU A 20 -7.73 2.18 12.05
N TYR A 21 -6.94 1.26 11.51
CA TYR A 21 -5.48 1.36 11.43
C TYR A 21 -5.00 1.68 10.00
N ALA A 22 -5.89 1.96 9.06
CA ALA A 22 -5.53 2.34 7.71
C ALA A 22 -4.92 3.76 7.70
N SER A 23 -3.84 3.95 6.93
CA SER A 23 -3.16 5.25 6.82
C SER A 23 -3.61 6.07 5.61
N SER A 24 -4.45 5.51 4.74
CA SER A 24 -4.94 6.18 3.53
C SER A 24 -6.28 5.60 3.05
N PRO A 25 -7.06 6.36 2.26
CA PRO A 25 -8.26 5.83 1.60
C PRO A 25 -7.98 4.62 0.71
N ALA A 26 -6.80 4.56 0.08
CA ALA A 26 -6.40 3.42 -0.74
C ALA A 26 -6.21 2.15 0.09
N THR A 27 -5.75 2.27 1.34
CA THR A 27 -5.62 1.15 2.28
C THR A 27 -6.98 0.69 2.78
N GLU A 28 -7.91 1.61 3.03
CA GLU A 28 -9.30 1.28 3.37
C GLU A 28 -10.00 0.52 2.25
N ASP A 29 -9.90 1.03 1.01
CA ASP A 29 -10.40 0.37 -0.20
C ASP A 29 -9.84 -1.06 -0.35
N TYR A 30 -8.55 -1.23 -0.04
CA TYR A 30 -7.89 -2.53 -0.11
C TYR A 30 -8.40 -3.48 0.97
N ALA A 31 -8.61 -3.00 2.20
CA ALA A 31 -9.18 -3.78 3.29
C ALA A 31 -10.60 -4.27 2.97
N ASP A 32 -11.46 -3.43 2.41
CA ASP A 32 -12.85 -3.80 2.08
C ASP A 32 -12.96 -4.92 1.02
N ARG A 33 -11.93 -5.05 0.18
CA ARG A 33 -11.86 -6.06 -0.89
C ARG A 33 -11.31 -7.41 -0.42
N GLN A 34 -10.82 -7.51 0.82
CA GLN A 34 -10.25 -8.76 1.34
C GLN A 34 -11.31 -9.85 1.44
N ARG A 35 -10.94 -11.07 1.05
CA ARG A 35 -11.83 -12.24 1.08
C ARG A 35 -11.01 -13.47 1.46
N PRO A 36 -11.61 -14.47 2.14
CA PRO A 36 -10.92 -15.70 2.47
C PRO A 36 -10.39 -16.41 1.22
N HIS A 37 -9.12 -16.82 1.27
CA HIS A 37 -8.50 -17.60 0.20
C HIS A 37 -8.93 -19.07 0.27
N ARG A 38 -9.09 -19.70 -0.90
CA ARG A 38 -9.33 -21.15 -1.03
C ARG A 38 -8.04 -21.97 -1.15
N SER A 39 -6.94 -21.32 -1.53
CA SER A 39 -5.64 -21.96 -1.73
C SER A 39 -4.88 -21.95 -0.41
N GLU A 40 -4.57 -23.14 0.11
CA GLU A 40 -3.74 -23.28 1.31
C GLU A 40 -2.39 -22.59 1.16
N ILE A 41 -1.77 -22.68 -0.02
CA ILE A 41 -0.49 -22.03 -0.31
C ILE A 41 -0.62 -20.51 -0.11
N LYS A 42 -1.64 -19.88 -0.69
CA LYS A 42 -1.87 -18.43 -0.51
C LYS A 42 -2.12 -18.06 0.94
N VAL A 43 -2.93 -18.84 1.66
CA VAL A 43 -3.19 -18.61 3.08
C VAL A 43 -1.88 -18.64 3.88
N ARG A 44 -1.04 -19.66 3.68
CA ARG A 44 0.24 -19.79 4.37
C ARG A 44 1.20 -18.64 4.03
N GLU A 45 1.22 -18.19 2.78
CA GLU A 45 2.04 -17.05 2.35
C GLU A 45 1.61 -15.74 3.02
N GLU A 46 0.32 -15.41 3.01
CA GLU A 46 -0.20 -14.16 3.60
C GLU A 46 -0.13 -14.16 5.13
N VAL A 47 -0.34 -15.31 5.77
CA VAL A 47 -0.12 -15.46 7.22
C VAL A 47 1.35 -15.23 7.55
N ARG A 48 2.28 -15.82 6.79
CA ARG A 48 3.71 -15.62 6.98
C ARG A 48 4.12 -14.16 6.81
N ASP A 49 3.56 -13.46 5.83
CA ASP A 49 3.81 -12.03 5.66
C ASP A 49 3.32 -11.22 6.86
N THR A 50 2.11 -11.53 7.34
CA THR A 50 1.51 -10.88 8.51
C THR A 50 2.37 -11.10 9.75
N GLU A 51 2.84 -12.32 9.99
CA GLU A 51 3.75 -12.65 11.10
C GLU A 51 5.07 -11.89 11.00
N THR A 52 5.65 -11.77 9.80
CA THR A 52 6.86 -10.97 9.57
C THR A 52 6.62 -9.51 9.92
N PHE A 53 5.54 -8.90 9.42
CA PHE A 53 5.22 -7.50 9.73
C PHE A 53 4.89 -7.28 11.21
N LEU A 54 4.27 -8.26 11.88
CA LEU A 54 4.03 -8.20 13.31
C LEU A 54 5.35 -8.19 14.10
N LYS A 55 6.32 -9.03 13.73
CA LYS A 55 7.66 -9.03 14.37
C LYS A 55 8.37 -7.69 14.18
N LEU A 56 8.29 -7.10 12.98
CA LEU A 56 8.85 -5.77 12.71
C LEU A 56 8.17 -4.67 13.54
N LEU A 57 6.86 -4.76 13.74
CA LEU A 57 6.14 -3.82 14.59
C LEU A 57 6.58 -3.97 16.06
N GLN A 58 6.72 -5.21 16.53
CA GLN A 58 7.13 -5.51 17.91
C GLN A 58 8.59 -5.14 18.21
N SER A 59 9.46 -5.12 17.21
CA SER A 59 10.85 -4.68 17.40
C SER A 59 11.01 -3.17 17.56
N GLY A 60 9.91 -2.39 17.51
CA GLY A 60 9.92 -0.94 17.66
C GLY A 60 10.45 -0.20 16.43
N VAL A 61 10.59 -0.92 15.32
CA VAL A 61 11.09 -0.36 14.07
C VAL A 61 9.98 0.43 13.38
N ASN A 62 10.23 1.72 13.16
CA ASN A 62 9.32 2.57 12.39
C ASN A 62 9.40 2.24 10.90
N PHE A 63 8.38 1.57 10.38
CA PHE A 63 8.25 1.33 8.95
C PHE A 63 7.99 2.67 8.23
N PRO A 64 8.71 2.99 7.14
CA PRO A 64 8.66 4.32 6.52
C PRO A 64 7.46 4.49 5.59
N ILE A 65 6.27 4.10 6.05
CA ILE A 65 4.99 4.29 5.34
C ILE A 65 4.09 5.16 6.21
N GLY A 66 3.98 6.43 5.82
CA GLY A 66 3.06 7.36 6.46
C GLY A 66 1.68 7.35 5.79
N SER A 67 0.86 8.35 6.13
CA SER A 67 -0.34 8.66 5.36
C SER A 67 0.03 9.27 4.01
N PHE A 68 -0.67 8.82 2.97
CA PHE A 68 -0.53 9.30 1.61
C PHE A 68 -1.89 9.56 0.95
N ALA A 69 -1.94 10.54 0.06
CA ALA A 69 -3.16 10.95 -0.62
C ALA A 69 -3.58 9.93 -1.69
N ASP A 70 -4.88 9.85 -1.97
CA ASP A 70 -5.35 9.11 -3.15
C ASP A 70 -5.12 9.96 -4.41
N ILE A 71 -4.06 9.63 -5.14
CA ILE A 71 -3.69 10.35 -6.37
C ILE A 71 -4.33 9.77 -7.64
N LYS A 72 -5.14 8.71 -7.56
CA LYS A 72 -5.83 8.12 -8.73
C LYS A 72 -6.64 9.18 -9.51
N PRO A 73 -7.36 10.13 -8.88
CA PRO A 73 -8.09 11.18 -9.61
C PRO A 73 -7.16 12.11 -10.39
N HIS A 74 -6.03 12.52 -9.79
CA HIS A 74 -5.06 13.42 -10.44
C HIS A 74 -4.42 12.73 -11.65
N LEU A 75 -4.00 11.47 -11.50
CA LEU A 75 -3.43 10.66 -12.57
C LEU A 75 -4.43 10.36 -13.69
N LYS A 76 -5.73 10.27 -13.38
CA LYS A 76 -6.76 10.11 -14.40
C LYS A 76 -6.93 11.39 -15.20
N ARG A 77 -6.93 12.55 -14.53
CA ARG A 77 -7.09 13.86 -15.18
C ARG A 77 -5.87 14.23 -16.02
N SER A 78 -4.67 13.89 -15.57
CA SER A 78 -3.42 14.17 -16.30
C SER A 78 -3.31 13.47 -17.65
N LYS A 79 -4.16 12.48 -17.94
CA LYS A 79 -4.24 11.81 -19.24
C LYS A 79 -5.05 12.59 -20.28
N ILE A 80 -5.81 13.58 -19.85
CA ILE A 80 -6.64 14.40 -20.74
C ILE A 80 -5.72 15.46 -21.35
N GLU A 81 -5.71 15.56 -22.68
CA GLU A 81 -4.92 16.56 -23.38
C GLU A 81 -5.31 17.98 -22.95
N GLY A 82 -4.31 18.82 -22.70
CA GLY A 82 -4.51 20.18 -22.19
C GLY A 82 -4.89 20.28 -20.70
N ALA A 83 -4.97 19.18 -19.96
CA ALA A 83 -5.26 19.23 -18.52
C ALA A 83 -4.09 19.82 -17.73
N ILE A 84 -4.42 20.74 -16.83
CA ILE A 84 -3.48 21.34 -15.88
C ILE A 84 -3.72 20.73 -14.49
N LEU A 85 -2.64 20.33 -13.83
CA LEU A 85 -2.65 19.96 -12.42
C LEU A 85 -2.26 21.18 -11.59
N SER A 86 -2.94 21.38 -10.46
CA SER A 86 -2.57 22.43 -9.51
C SER A 86 -1.29 22.06 -8.76
N VAL A 87 -0.62 23.05 -8.18
CA VAL A 87 0.57 22.85 -7.33
C VAL A 87 0.31 21.84 -6.21
N LYS A 88 -0.87 21.90 -5.59
CA LYS A 88 -1.27 20.96 -4.54
C LYS A 88 -1.29 19.51 -5.05
N GLU A 89 -1.85 19.28 -6.23
CA GLU A 89 -1.96 17.93 -6.81
C GLU A 89 -0.60 17.40 -7.23
N LEU A 90 0.26 18.25 -7.79
CA LEU A 90 1.65 17.91 -8.11
C LEU A 90 2.43 17.55 -6.85
N PHE A 91 2.26 18.32 -5.76
CA PHE A 91 2.88 18.03 -4.48
C PHE A 91 2.40 16.72 -3.87
N GLU A 92 1.10 16.42 -3.95
CA GLU A 92 0.54 15.13 -3.51
C GLU A 92 1.11 13.97 -4.31
N ILE A 93 1.22 14.09 -5.64
CA ILE A 93 1.88 13.09 -6.49
C ILE A 93 3.34 12.90 -6.08
N LEU A 94 4.09 13.99 -5.90
CA LEU A 94 5.50 13.96 -5.47
C LEU A 94 5.65 13.21 -4.13
N LYS A 95 4.79 13.51 -3.14
CA LYS A 95 4.81 12.84 -1.84
C LYS A 95 4.59 11.33 -1.98
N VAL A 96 3.65 10.90 -2.82
CA VAL A 96 3.39 9.46 -3.06
C VAL A 96 4.60 8.78 -3.71
N ILE A 97 5.14 9.32 -4.82
CA ILE A 97 6.25 8.67 -5.53
C ILE A 97 7.54 8.63 -4.71
N THR A 98 7.80 9.67 -3.90
CA THR A 98 8.92 9.66 -2.94
C THR A 98 8.71 8.58 -1.88
N THR A 99 7.50 8.45 -1.33
CA THR A 99 7.17 7.42 -0.33
C THR A 99 7.37 6.02 -0.91
N LEU A 100 6.91 5.76 -2.15
CA LEU A 100 7.10 4.47 -2.84
C LEU A 100 8.58 4.10 -2.96
N ARG A 101 9.43 5.06 -3.37
CA ARG A 101 10.88 4.84 -3.46
C ARG A 101 11.49 4.49 -2.10
N VAL A 102 11.18 5.26 -1.05
CA VAL A 102 11.69 5.03 0.30
C VAL A 102 11.26 3.66 0.83
N VAL A 103 9.97 3.31 0.69
CA VAL A 103 9.42 2.01 1.11
C VAL A 103 10.08 0.86 0.34
N LYS A 104 10.28 1.00 -0.97
CA LYS A 104 10.96 -0.01 -1.79
C LYS A 104 12.38 -0.26 -1.31
N ASP A 105 13.17 0.80 -1.11
CA ASP A 105 14.55 0.68 -0.65
C ASP A 105 14.62 0.07 0.75
N TYR A 106 13.65 0.40 1.60
CA TYR A 106 13.52 -0.17 2.92
C TYR A 106 13.20 -1.67 2.89
N LEU A 107 12.20 -2.09 2.11
CA LEU A 107 11.84 -3.50 1.91
C LEU A 107 12.99 -4.31 1.33
N LYS A 108 13.79 -3.75 0.41
CA LYS A 108 15.01 -4.41 -0.10
C LYS A 108 16.02 -4.70 1.01
N ARG A 109 16.22 -3.78 1.95
CA ARG A 109 17.12 -3.99 3.10
C ARG A 109 16.57 -5.10 4.00
N LEU A 110 15.29 -5.02 4.34
CA LEU A 110 14.62 -6.03 5.17
C LEU A 110 14.62 -7.42 4.52
N SER A 111 14.55 -7.50 3.18
CA SER A 111 14.54 -8.79 2.48
C SER A 111 15.81 -9.62 2.65
N LYS A 112 16.90 -9.03 3.17
CA LYS A 112 18.12 -9.77 3.54
C LYS A 112 17.87 -10.69 4.75
N GLU A 113 17.05 -10.24 5.70
CA GLU A 113 16.70 -10.98 6.93
C GLU A 113 15.34 -11.68 6.79
N TYR A 114 14.42 -11.08 6.04
CA TYR A 114 13.06 -11.57 5.81
C TYR A 114 12.78 -11.77 4.31
N PRO A 115 13.22 -12.90 3.70
CA PRO A 115 13.15 -13.10 2.25
C PRO A 115 11.75 -12.97 1.64
N ASN A 116 10.69 -13.28 2.40
CA ASN A 116 9.30 -13.16 1.92
C ASN A 116 8.90 -11.72 1.60
N LEU A 117 9.58 -10.72 2.14
CA LEU A 117 9.30 -9.31 1.85
C LEU A 117 9.84 -8.84 0.48
N GLN A 118 10.70 -9.63 -0.16
CA GLN A 118 11.28 -9.28 -1.47
C GLN A 118 10.20 -9.06 -2.54
N LYS A 119 9.09 -9.79 -2.46
CA LYS A 119 7.98 -9.68 -3.43
C LYS A 119 7.37 -8.28 -3.44
N PHE A 120 7.14 -7.69 -2.27
CA PHE A 120 6.62 -6.32 -2.15
C PHE A 120 7.58 -5.29 -2.74
N ALA A 121 8.90 -5.45 -2.51
CA ALA A 121 9.89 -4.58 -3.12
C ALA A 121 9.93 -4.66 -4.66
N LYS A 122 9.60 -5.83 -5.23
CA LYS A 122 9.55 -6.02 -6.69
C LYS A 122 8.31 -5.40 -7.31
N GLU A 123 7.17 -5.43 -6.61
CA GLU A 123 5.91 -4.86 -7.10
C GLU A 123 5.88 -3.33 -7.07
N ILE A 124 6.64 -2.70 -6.16
CA ILE A 124 6.69 -1.25 -6.07
C ILE A 124 7.50 -0.64 -7.23
N GLY A 125 6.84 0.19 -8.03
CA GLY A 125 7.47 1.00 -9.07
C GLY A 125 8.32 2.16 -8.53
N THR A 126 9.27 2.64 -9.33
CA THR A 126 10.06 3.85 -9.04
C THR A 126 10.00 4.79 -10.21
N PHE A 127 9.78 6.09 -9.95
CA PHE A 127 9.49 7.09 -10.96
C PHE A 127 10.50 8.25 -10.87
N LYS A 128 11.79 7.96 -11.06
CA LYS A 128 12.88 8.92 -10.79
C LYS A 128 12.80 10.18 -11.64
N GLU A 129 12.46 10.05 -12.92
CA GLU A 129 12.34 11.18 -13.84
C GLU A 129 11.25 12.15 -13.36
N VAL A 130 10.04 11.64 -13.12
CA VAL A 130 8.92 12.43 -12.59
C VAL A 130 9.24 13.03 -11.23
N GLU A 131 9.89 12.28 -10.34
CA GLU A 131 10.30 12.80 -9.03
C GLU A 131 11.32 13.94 -9.16
N SER A 132 12.22 13.88 -10.14
CA SER A 132 13.19 14.94 -10.42
C SER A 132 12.50 16.18 -10.97
N GLU A 133 11.67 16.05 -12.00
CA GLU A 133 10.95 17.17 -12.60
C GLU A 133 10.09 17.93 -11.57
N LEU A 134 9.33 17.20 -10.74
CA LEU A 134 8.47 17.80 -9.72
C LEU A 134 9.22 18.44 -8.55
N ARG A 135 10.51 18.14 -8.35
CA ARG A 135 11.34 18.79 -7.32
C ARG A 135 11.93 20.13 -7.78
N HIS A 136 12.01 20.35 -9.09
CA HIS A 136 12.56 21.56 -9.69
C HIS A 136 11.47 22.49 -10.27
N ALA A 137 10.21 22.04 -10.28
CA ALA A 137 9.03 22.82 -10.63
C ALA A 137 8.57 23.72 -9.48
#